data_AF-A0ABD0NTP3-F1
#
_entry.id   AF-A0ABD0NTP3-F1
#
_cell.length_a   1.000
_cell.length_b   1.000
_cell.length_c   1.000
_cell.angle_alpha   90.00
_cell.angle_beta   90.00
_cell.angle_gamma   90.00
#
_symmetry.space_group_name_H-M   'P 1'
#
loop_
_entity.id
_entity.type
_entity.pdbx_description
1 polymer ?
#
loop_
_entity_poly.entity_id
_entity_poly.type
_entity_poly.pdbx_seq_one_letter_code
_entity_poly.pdbx_strand_id
1 'polypeptide(L)' 'TGYMELVNVDEAVILYTEVLLTGDLSPPVIGQIALDVMVDPPRPGEPSYSLYTQ' A
#
# COMPACT_ATOMS: atom_id res chain seq x y z
N THR A 1 -5.09 6.58 3.91
CA THR A 1 -4.16 5.94 2.97
C THR A 1 -4.43 4.45 2.98
N GLY A 2 -4.41 3.82 1.81
CA GLY A 2 -4.74 2.41 1.63
C GLY A 2 -4.04 1.85 0.39
N TYR A 3 -4.24 0.57 0.11
CA TYR A 3 -3.77 -0.09 -1.10
C TYR A 3 -4.97 -0.70 -1.84
N MET A 4 -4.90 -0.70 -3.17
CA MET A 4 -5.83 -1.44 -4.02
C MET A 4 -5.06 -2.10 -5.15
N GLU A 5 -5.44 -3.33 -5.49
CA GLU A 5 -4.96 -4.04 -6.65
C GLU A 5 -6.10 -4.17 -7.66
N LEU A 6 -5.90 -3.69 -8.88
CA LEU A 6 -6.88 -3.84 -9.95
C LEU A 6 -6.51 -5.05 -10.80
N VAL A 7 -7.44 -6.00 -10.92
CA VAL A 7 -7.28 -7.22 -11.71
C VAL A 7 -8.36 -7.31 -12.79
N ASN A 8 -7.99 -7.71 -14.01
CA ASN A 8 -8.89 -7.87 -15.15
C ASN A 8 -9.72 -6.62 -15.49
N VAL A 9 -9.17 -5.43 -15.28
CA VAL A 9 -9.80 -4.16 -15.66
C VAL A 9 -9.48 -3.84 -17.12
N ASP A 10 -10.48 -3.40 -17.87
CA ASP A 10 -10.31 -2.93 -19.25
C ASP A 10 -9.34 -1.74 -19.29
N GLU A 11 -8.40 -1.73 -20.23
CA GLU A 11 -7.38 -0.70 -20.36
C GLU A 11 -7.98 0.71 -20.53
N ALA A 12 -9.14 0.82 -21.20
CA ALA A 12 -9.86 2.08 -21.32
C ALA A 12 -10.39 2.59 -19.96
N VAL A 13 -10.61 1.70 -19.00
CA VAL A 13 -11.09 2.04 -17.64
C VAL A 13 -9.94 2.40 -16.69
N ILE A 14 -8.72 1.85 -16.93
CA ILE A 14 -7.53 2.18 -16.14
C ILE A 14 -7.23 3.68 -16.16
N LEU A 15 -7.37 4.34 -17.31
CA LEU A 15 -7.14 5.77 -17.46
C LEU A 15 -7.98 6.62 -16.49
N TYR A 16 -9.26 6.26 -16.31
CA TYR A 16 -10.13 6.99 -15.38
C TYR A 16 -9.69 6.81 -13.92
N THR A 17 -9.13 5.65 -13.60
CA THR A 17 -8.62 5.36 -12.25
C THR A 17 -7.40 6.23 -11.93
N GLU A 18 -6.48 6.38 -12.87
CA GLU A 18 -5.31 7.24 -12.71
C GLU A 18 -5.74 8.69 -12.46
N VAL A 19 -6.67 9.20 -13.28
CA VAL A 19 -7.21 10.56 -13.13
C VAL A 19 -7.89 10.75 -11.77
N LEU A 20 -8.74 9.80 -11.35
CA LEU A 20 -9.47 9.89 -10.07
C LEU A 20 -8.57 9.84 -8.85
N LEU A 21 -7.49 9.06 -8.89
CA LEU A 21 -6.65 8.80 -7.72
C LEU A 21 -5.42 9.71 -7.62
N THR A 22 -5.03 10.35 -8.72
CA THR A 22 -3.84 11.21 -8.76
C THR A 22 -4.14 12.66 -9.14
N GLY A 23 -5.38 12.97 -9.56
CA GLY A 23 -5.73 14.27 -10.13
C GLY A 23 -5.65 15.47 -9.18
N ASP A 24 -5.97 15.29 -7.89
CA ASP A 24 -5.97 16.40 -6.91
C ASP A 24 -4.71 16.42 -6.03
N LEU A 25 -4.38 15.30 -5.38
CA LEU A 25 -3.25 15.17 -4.44
C LEU A 25 -2.82 13.71 -4.32
N SER A 26 -1.53 13.46 -4.09
CA SER A 26 -1.04 12.13 -3.73
C SER A 26 -1.39 11.76 -2.29
N PRO A 27 -1.57 10.47 -1.95
CA PRO A 27 -1.83 10.05 -0.57
C PRO A 27 -0.68 10.48 0.37
N PRO A 28 -0.97 10.87 1.62
CA PRO A 28 0.07 11.31 2.56
C PRO A 28 1.16 10.24 2.76
N VAL A 29 2.43 10.65 2.67
CA VAL A 29 3.62 9.76 2.76
C VAL A 29 3.62 8.96 4.05
N ILE A 30 3.25 9.55 5.19
CA ILE A 30 3.17 8.85 6.48
C ILE A 30 2.21 7.65 6.40
N GLY A 31 1.08 7.80 5.71
CA GLY A 31 0.14 6.69 5.53
C GLY A 31 0.66 5.63 4.57
N GLN A 32 1.54 5.98 3.63
CA GLN A 32 2.19 5.01 2.74
C GLN A 32 3.23 4.19 3.50
N ILE A 33 4.06 4.85 4.33
CA ILE A 33 5.03 4.18 5.22
C ILE A 33 4.32 3.25 6.20
N ALA A 34 3.19 3.70 6.77
CA ALA A 34 2.41 2.85 7.67
C ALA A 34 1.91 1.57 6.97
N LEU A 35 1.46 1.66 5.72
CA LEU A 35 1.08 0.47 4.94
C LEU A 35 2.25 -0.45 4.68
N ASP A 36 3.40 0.09 4.29
CA ASP A 36 4.62 -0.66 4.00
C ASP A 36 5.04 -1.54 5.20
N VAL A 37 5.08 -0.95 6.39
CA VAL A 37 5.39 -1.67 7.63
C VAL A 37 4.34 -2.72 7.98
N MET A 38 3.07 -2.50 7.63
CA MET A 38 2.00 -3.48 7.88
C MET A 38 2.06 -4.68 6.93
N VAL A 39 2.49 -4.50 5.68
CA VAL A 39 2.53 -5.57 4.67
C VAL A 39 3.84 -6.37 4.69
N ASP A 40 4.91 -5.82 5.26
CA ASP A 40 6.18 -6.53 5.50
C ASP A 40 6.50 -6.60 7.00
N PRO A 41 5.77 -7.43 7.77
CA PRO A 41 6.07 -7.63 9.17
C PRO A 41 7.42 -8.35 9.34
N PRO A 42 8.08 -8.20 10.52
CA PRO A 42 9.30 -8.93 10.82
C PRO A 42 9.13 -10.43 10.60
N ARG A 43 10.19 -11.08 10.12
CA ARG A 43 10.23 -12.51 9.80
C ARG A 43 10.98 -13.31 10.88
N PRO A 44 10.70 -14.62 11.04
CA PRO A 44 11.46 -15.46 11.95
C PRO A 44 12.97 -15.36 11.69
N GLY A 45 13.74 -14.98 12.71
CA GLY A 45 15.18 -14.76 12.63
C GLY A 45 15.60 -13.29 12.59
N GLU A 46 14.66 -12.36 12.42
CA GLU A 46 14.94 -10.92 12.47
C GLU A 46 14.90 -10.38 13.91
N PRO A 47 15.71 -9.34 14.24
CA PRO A 47 15.87 -8.87 15.61
C PRO A 47 14.57 -8.41 16.31
N SER A 48 13.62 -7.87 15.54
CA SER A 48 12.35 -7.34 16.03
C SER A 48 11.21 -8.37 16.04
N TYR A 49 11.41 -9.58 15.53
CA TYR A 49 10.35 -10.58 15.38
C TYR A 49 9.72 -10.98 16.71
N SER A 50 10.55 -11.29 17.71
CA SER A 50 10.07 -11.72 19.02
C SER A 50 9.22 -10.65 19.72
N LEU A 51 9.61 -9.38 19.59
CA LEU A 51 8.85 -8.25 20.12
C LEU A 51 7.54 -8.02 19.36
N TYR A 52 7.54 -8.22 18.05
CA TYR A 52 6.34 -8.08 17.22
C TYR A 52 5.29 -9.17 17.50
N THR A 53 5.72 -10.40 17.77
CA THR A 53 4.83 -11.55 18.03
C THR A 53 4.38 -11.71 19.48
N GLN A 54 4.79 -10.80 20.38
CA GLN A 54 4.41 -10.81 21.79
C GLN A 54 2.95 -10.40 21.97
#